data_AF-A0AAE4E571-F1
#
_entry.id   AF-A0AAE4E571-F1
#
_cell.length_a   1.000
_cell.length_b   1.000
_cell.length_c   1.000
_cell.angle_alpha   90.00
_cell.angle_beta   90.00
_cell.angle_gamma   90.00
#
_symmetry.space_group_name_H-M   'P 1'
#
loop_
_entity.id
_entity.type
_entity.pdbx_description
1 polymer ?
#
loop_
_entity_poly.entity_id
_entity_poly.type
_entity_poly.pdbx_seq_one_letter_code
_entity_poly.pdbx_strand_id
1 'polypeptide(L)'
;MTTYDKFPTVAIQGFDDSAWQGWEAITRVLESQTQQRSRTVLVIDCYPGVRMTELEENVLPRLRPTLAINAEQARRDECAIHEMLTRNLTDDRVFGVLSCHQLGEFFDPARLEALQVQVNQCSGGLIVIYGPGATLVHPGDVLVYADLPRWEIQQRMRRGETGNWGADNQQEDMLRRYKRAFFVEWRVFDRHKTPLLRRTDFLLDTTQTNQPAMVSGEALRAGLKQTTTQPFRVAPFFDPGVWGGQWMKQQFDLDPSAPNYAWCFDCVPEENSLLLRFGAVRIEIPSQDLVLLEPRALLGEKVHARFGAEFPIRFDFLDTMGGQNLSFQVHPITEYIQQQFGMHYTQDESYYILEAEPGAVVYLGTKTGTDPEAMMDDLRRAGHGEKPFDDDRFVNQIPAKKHDHFLIPAGTVHCSGAGTMVLEISATPYIFTFKLWDWGRLGLDGLPRPVHLEHGEKVIDWQRDAQWVHQHLVNQFEPVAEGNGWREERTGLHEREFIETRRHWFSEPVLHHTGGGVNVLNLVEGDEAIVDSPTGAFEPFTVHYAETFIIPASVGDYRISPSARASGHPLATIKAWVRS
;
A
#
# COMPACT_ATOMS: atom_id res chain seq x y z
N MET A 1 -5.69 25.11 11.90
CA MET A 1 -4.82 24.42 10.92
C MET A 1 -4.54 23.05 11.51
N THR A 2 -4.73 21.99 10.74
CA THR A 2 -4.37 20.64 11.16
C THR A 2 -2.86 20.53 11.36
N THR A 3 -2.43 19.68 12.30
CA THR A 3 -1.02 19.32 12.51
C THR A 3 -0.62 18.05 11.78
N TYR A 4 -1.58 17.30 11.22
CA TYR A 4 -1.33 16.07 10.49
C TYR A 4 -0.56 16.37 9.19
N ASP A 5 0.63 15.78 9.06
CA ASP A 5 1.47 15.91 7.87
C ASP A 5 1.01 14.94 6.78
N LYS A 6 0.53 15.51 5.66
CA LYS A 6 0.08 14.80 4.45
C LYS A 6 1.23 14.46 3.50
N PHE A 7 2.41 15.04 3.68
CA PHE A 7 3.57 14.85 2.81
C PHE A 7 4.84 14.59 3.64
N PRO A 8 4.81 13.60 4.56
CA PRO A 8 5.97 13.28 5.37
C PRO A 8 7.15 12.95 4.46
N THR A 9 8.29 13.58 4.74
CA THR A 9 9.47 13.52 3.86
C THR A 9 10.70 13.21 4.68
N VAL A 10 11.50 12.23 4.21
CA VAL A 10 12.80 11.90 4.81
C VAL A 10 13.88 12.77 4.18
N ALA A 11 14.54 13.61 4.99
CA ALA A 11 15.67 14.40 4.55
C ALA A 11 16.95 13.55 4.46
N ILE A 12 17.55 13.46 3.27
CA ILE A 12 18.74 12.65 3.03
C ILE A 12 20.00 13.51 3.15
N GLN A 13 20.94 13.04 3.96
CA GLN A 13 22.16 13.78 4.30
C GLN A 13 23.30 13.43 3.34
N GLY A 14 24.09 14.44 2.94
CA GLY A 14 25.32 14.24 2.17
C GLY A 14 25.13 14.04 0.66
N PHE A 15 23.90 14.22 0.16
CA PHE A 15 23.54 14.04 -1.25
C PHE A 15 22.74 15.22 -1.81
N ASP A 16 22.92 16.41 -1.24
CA ASP A 16 22.15 17.62 -1.55
C ASP A 16 22.18 18.02 -3.04
N ASP A 17 23.28 17.74 -3.74
CA ASP A 17 23.48 18.06 -5.16
C ASP A 17 23.31 16.85 -6.10
N SER A 18 22.74 15.74 -5.60
CA SER A 18 22.60 14.49 -6.35
C SER A 18 21.24 14.28 -6.98
N ALA A 19 20.40 15.32 -7.00
CA ALA A 19 19.07 15.28 -7.56
C ALA A 19 18.77 16.52 -8.41
N TRP A 20 17.94 16.36 -9.44
CA TRP A 20 17.63 17.36 -10.45
C TRP A 20 16.14 17.37 -10.74
N GLN A 21 15.56 18.55 -10.95
CA GLN A 21 14.13 18.71 -11.20
C GLN A 21 13.88 19.33 -12.58
N GLY A 22 12.90 18.80 -13.30
CA GLY A 22 12.47 19.25 -14.62
C GLY A 22 13.32 18.69 -15.76
N TRP A 23 12.68 18.55 -16.93
CA TRP A 23 13.29 17.95 -18.12
C TRP A 23 14.61 18.60 -18.56
N GLU A 24 14.74 19.92 -18.41
CA GLU A 24 15.95 20.63 -18.84
C GLU A 24 17.17 20.27 -17.99
N ALA A 25 17.02 20.23 -16.66
CA ALA A 25 18.11 19.85 -15.77
C ALA A 25 18.47 18.37 -15.95
N ILE A 26 17.46 17.51 -16.04
CA ILE A 26 17.61 16.06 -16.23
C ILE A 26 18.37 15.76 -17.52
N THR A 27 17.94 16.33 -18.65
CA THR A 27 18.58 16.07 -19.94
C THR A 27 20.02 16.59 -19.99
N ARG A 28 20.34 17.74 -19.38
CA ARG A 28 21.74 18.20 -19.25
C ARG A 28 22.63 17.20 -18.53
N VAL A 29 22.13 16.57 -17.46
CA VAL A 29 22.86 15.53 -16.73
C VAL A 29 23.07 14.32 -17.63
N LEU A 30 22.02 13.84 -18.30
CA LEU A 30 22.11 12.70 -19.21
C LEU A 30 23.05 12.97 -20.40
N GLU A 31 23.04 14.16 -20.98
CA GLU A 31 23.99 14.58 -22.02
C GLU A 31 25.44 14.47 -21.53
N SER A 32 25.72 14.96 -20.31
CA SER A 32 27.08 14.92 -19.73
C SER A 32 27.59 13.50 -19.48
N GLN A 33 26.69 12.55 -19.18
CA GLN A 33 27.04 11.14 -18.97
C GLN A 33 27.20 10.39 -20.29
N THR A 34 26.45 10.78 -21.31
CA THR A 34 26.39 10.05 -22.58
C THR A 34 27.45 10.48 -23.60
N GLN A 35 27.99 11.69 -23.49
CA GLN A 35 29.03 12.23 -24.40
C GLN A 35 30.47 11.78 -24.08
N GLN A 36 30.67 10.97 -23.03
CA GLN A 36 32.01 10.57 -22.56
C GLN A 36 32.71 9.55 -23.48
N ARG A 37 31.96 8.88 -24.38
CA ARG A 37 32.45 7.79 -25.22
C ARG A 37 32.07 8.04 -26.67
N SER A 38 32.83 7.44 -27.59
CA SER A 38 32.52 7.49 -29.03
C SER A 38 31.24 6.73 -29.40
N ARG A 39 30.84 5.77 -28.56
CA ARG A 39 29.58 5.03 -28.60
C ARG A 39 29.07 4.90 -27.17
N THR A 40 27.81 5.27 -26.93
CA THR A 40 27.17 5.10 -25.62
C THR A 40 25.74 4.60 -25.80
N VAL A 41 25.36 3.60 -25.01
CA VAL A 41 23.98 3.12 -24.91
C VAL A 41 23.34 3.61 -23.62
N LEU A 42 22.43 4.59 -23.74
CA LEU A 42 21.55 5.01 -22.67
C LEU A 42 20.30 4.11 -22.66
N VAL A 43 20.02 3.48 -21.52
CA VAL A 43 18.82 2.68 -21.32
C VAL A 43 17.91 3.38 -20.32
N ILE A 44 16.65 3.59 -20.69
CA ILE A 44 15.59 4.13 -19.83
C ILE A 44 14.52 3.03 -19.67
N ASP A 45 14.71 2.15 -18.70
CA ASP A 45 13.74 1.10 -18.39
C ASP A 45 12.59 1.70 -17.57
N CYS A 46 11.36 1.30 -17.87
CA CYS A 46 10.17 1.98 -17.36
C CYS A 46 9.26 1.00 -16.62
N TYR A 47 8.81 1.40 -15.43
CA TYR A 47 7.69 0.74 -14.77
C TYR A 47 6.38 0.98 -15.56
N PRO A 48 5.39 0.07 -15.53
CA PRO A 48 4.11 0.28 -16.22
C PRO A 48 3.43 1.55 -15.72
N GLY A 49 2.86 2.33 -16.65
CA GLY A 49 2.18 3.59 -16.34
C GLY A 49 3.05 4.84 -16.52
N VAL A 50 4.38 4.71 -16.68
CA VAL A 50 5.24 5.82 -17.13
C VAL A 50 4.73 6.40 -18.46
N ARG A 51 4.64 7.73 -18.55
CA ARG A 51 4.20 8.40 -19.78
C ARG A 51 5.32 8.43 -20.81
N MET A 52 5.30 7.46 -21.73
CA MET A 52 6.28 7.33 -22.80
C MET A 52 6.36 8.58 -23.68
N THR A 53 5.23 9.26 -23.91
CA THR A 53 5.17 10.51 -24.68
C THR A 53 6.01 11.61 -24.06
N GLU A 54 6.07 11.73 -22.72
CA GLU A 54 6.91 12.74 -22.08
C GLU A 54 8.40 12.47 -22.34
N LEU A 55 8.83 11.20 -22.38
CA LEU A 55 10.21 10.83 -22.73
C LEU A 55 10.49 11.14 -24.22
N GLU A 56 9.57 10.80 -25.10
CA GLU A 56 9.70 11.02 -26.54
C GLU A 56 9.74 12.50 -26.92
N GLU A 57 8.94 13.32 -26.26
CA GLU A 57 8.85 14.76 -26.51
C GLU A 57 9.98 15.54 -25.82
N ASN A 58 10.44 15.08 -24.64
CA ASN A 58 11.38 15.86 -23.85
C ASN A 58 12.82 15.36 -23.83
N VAL A 59 13.04 14.04 -23.93
CA VAL A 59 14.39 13.46 -23.83
C VAL A 59 15.00 13.28 -25.22
N LEU A 60 14.31 12.59 -26.13
CA LEU A 60 14.88 12.25 -27.45
C LEU A 60 15.30 13.47 -28.29
N PRO A 61 14.52 14.56 -28.40
CA PRO A 61 14.89 15.71 -29.23
C PRO A 61 16.07 16.50 -28.67
N ARG A 62 16.28 16.45 -27.35
CA ARG A 62 17.40 17.12 -26.67
C ARG A 62 18.69 16.30 -26.82
N LEU A 63 18.62 15.00 -26.51
CA LEU A 63 19.76 14.09 -26.60
C LEU A 63 20.22 13.79 -28.04
N ARG A 64 19.33 13.93 -29.03
CA ARG A 64 19.59 13.70 -30.47
C ARG A 64 20.31 12.36 -30.72
N PRO A 65 19.72 11.23 -30.30
CA PRO A 65 20.35 9.93 -30.47
C PRO A 65 20.54 9.59 -31.95
N THR A 66 21.63 8.90 -32.25
CA THR A 66 21.88 8.29 -33.56
C THR A 66 20.90 7.15 -33.84
N LEU A 67 20.47 6.46 -32.79
CA LEU A 67 19.46 5.39 -32.84
C LEU A 67 18.59 5.47 -31.59
N ALA A 68 17.27 5.51 -31.77
CA ALA A 68 16.30 5.40 -30.70
C ALA A 68 15.46 4.11 -30.88
N ILE A 69 15.39 3.27 -29.85
CA ILE A 69 14.64 2.01 -29.86
C ILE A 69 13.63 2.01 -28.72
N ASN A 70 12.36 1.87 -29.06
CA ASN A 70 11.33 1.55 -28.07
C ASN A 70 11.30 0.02 -27.89
N ALA A 71 11.55 -0.46 -26.68
CA ALA A 71 11.57 -1.88 -26.34
C ALA A 71 10.21 -2.56 -26.60
N GLU A 72 9.11 -1.81 -26.53
CA GLU A 72 7.76 -2.34 -26.79
C GLU A 72 7.56 -2.85 -28.21
N GLN A 73 8.43 -2.49 -29.16
CA GLN A 73 8.43 -3.07 -30.51
C GLN A 73 8.63 -4.59 -30.49
N ALA A 74 9.28 -5.13 -29.45
CA ALA A 74 9.47 -6.56 -29.24
C ALA A 74 8.42 -7.20 -28.32
N ARG A 75 7.49 -6.43 -27.75
CA ARG A 75 6.42 -6.96 -26.90
C ARG A 75 5.53 -7.91 -27.72
N ARG A 76 5.08 -9.00 -27.09
CA ARG A 76 4.04 -9.86 -27.64
C ARG A 76 2.77 -9.04 -27.86
N ASP A 77 1.99 -9.41 -28.88
CA ASP A 77 0.69 -8.80 -29.08
C ASP A 77 -0.27 -9.11 -27.92
N GLU A 78 -1.37 -8.36 -27.88
CA GLU A 78 -2.36 -8.46 -26.82
C GLU A 78 -2.99 -9.85 -26.71
N CYS A 79 -3.24 -10.52 -27.84
CA CYS A 79 -3.86 -11.85 -27.85
C CYS A 79 -2.96 -12.89 -27.18
N ALA A 80 -1.67 -12.90 -27.53
CA ALA A 80 -0.69 -13.78 -26.91
C ALA A 80 -0.52 -13.49 -25.41
N ILE A 81 -0.54 -12.21 -24.99
CA ILE A 81 -0.49 -11.85 -23.57
C ILE A 81 -1.76 -12.33 -22.84
N HIS A 82 -2.94 -12.12 -23.42
CA HIS A 82 -4.20 -12.56 -22.82
C HIS A 82 -4.26 -14.09 -22.63
N GLU A 83 -3.86 -14.84 -23.65
CA GLU A 83 -3.77 -16.31 -23.58
C GLU A 83 -2.83 -16.76 -22.45
N MET A 84 -1.65 -16.14 -22.37
CA MET A 84 -0.68 -16.41 -21.31
C MET A 84 -1.25 -16.14 -19.91
N LEU A 85 -2.04 -15.08 -19.74
CA LEU A 85 -2.57 -14.64 -18.44
C LEU A 85 -3.92 -15.27 -18.07
N THR A 86 -4.51 -16.13 -18.91
CA THR A 86 -5.87 -16.66 -18.71
C THR A 86 -6.03 -17.34 -17.35
N ARG A 87 -5.03 -18.10 -16.89
CA ARG A 87 -5.06 -18.77 -15.57
C ARG A 87 -4.94 -17.81 -14.38
N ASN A 88 -4.29 -16.67 -14.57
CA ASN A 88 -4.15 -15.65 -13.53
C ASN A 88 -5.40 -14.78 -13.44
N LEU A 89 -6.02 -14.46 -14.57
CA LEU A 89 -7.13 -13.52 -14.61
C LEU A 89 -8.49 -14.16 -14.37
N THR A 90 -8.72 -15.47 -14.58
CA THR A 90 -10.02 -16.11 -14.26
C THR A 90 -11.27 -15.38 -14.83
N ASP A 91 -12.48 -15.86 -14.50
CA ASP A 91 -13.73 -15.18 -14.90
C ASP A 91 -14.28 -14.22 -13.82
N ASP A 92 -13.70 -14.25 -12.61
CA ASP A 92 -14.11 -13.38 -11.51
C ASP A 92 -13.87 -11.89 -11.87
N ARG A 93 -14.69 -10.96 -11.39
CA ARG A 93 -14.52 -9.53 -11.72
C ARG A 93 -13.37 -8.87 -10.94
N VAL A 94 -13.03 -9.36 -9.75
CA VAL A 94 -12.12 -8.75 -8.77
C VAL A 94 -10.90 -9.62 -8.47
N PHE A 95 -11.07 -10.93 -8.30
CA PHE A 95 -10.03 -11.83 -7.79
C PHE A 95 -9.34 -12.65 -8.86
N GLY A 96 -8.02 -12.58 -8.93
CA GLY A 96 -7.18 -13.43 -9.78
C GLY A 96 -6.32 -14.39 -8.96
N VAL A 97 -5.38 -15.04 -9.63
CA VAL A 97 -4.35 -15.90 -9.03
C VAL A 97 -3.00 -15.23 -9.21
N LEU A 98 -2.21 -15.14 -8.13
CA LEU A 98 -0.90 -14.48 -8.15
C LEU A 98 0.02 -15.08 -9.22
N SER A 99 0.63 -14.21 -10.02
CA SER A 99 1.50 -14.61 -11.12
C SER A 99 2.95 -14.81 -10.70
N CYS A 100 3.57 -15.84 -11.28
CA CYS A 100 5.00 -16.12 -11.20
C CYS A 100 5.76 -15.80 -12.50
N HIS A 101 5.09 -15.20 -13.49
CA HIS A 101 5.75 -14.83 -14.76
C HIS A 101 6.91 -13.85 -14.54
N GLN A 102 7.86 -13.91 -15.46
CA GLN A 102 8.98 -12.98 -15.59
C GLN A 102 8.74 -12.06 -16.79
N LEU A 103 9.23 -10.82 -16.71
CA LEU A 103 8.95 -9.81 -17.73
C LEU A 103 9.40 -10.23 -19.13
N GLY A 104 10.50 -10.98 -19.26
CA GLY A 104 11.00 -11.48 -20.54
C GLY A 104 10.01 -12.38 -21.30
N GLU A 105 9.09 -13.06 -20.60
CA GLU A 105 8.07 -13.91 -21.24
C GLU A 105 7.07 -13.09 -22.07
N PHE A 106 6.89 -11.80 -21.75
CA PHE A 106 6.00 -10.87 -22.44
C PHE A 106 6.59 -10.31 -23.74
N PHE A 107 7.81 -10.72 -24.11
CA PHE A 107 8.49 -10.30 -25.35
C PHE A 107 8.60 -11.47 -26.32
N ASP A 108 8.48 -11.17 -27.61
CA ASP A 108 8.75 -12.12 -28.68
C ASP A 108 10.28 -12.27 -28.85
N PRO A 109 10.84 -13.49 -28.71
CA PRO A 109 12.28 -13.68 -28.74
C PRO A 109 12.95 -13.23 -30.05
N ALA A 110 12.29 -13.43 -31.20
CA ALA A 110 12.86 -13.07 -32.50
C ALA A 110 12.85 -11.55 -32.70
N ARG A 111 11.79 -10.86 -32.27
CA ARG A 111 11.76 -9.38 -32.29
C ARG A 111 12.77 -8.79 -31.32
N LEU A 112 12.93 -9.38 -30.14
CA LEU A 112 13.93 -8.92 -29.17
C LEU A 112 15.36 -9.06 -29.71
N GLU A 113 15.67 -10.21 -30.32
CA GLU A 113 16.95 -10.44 -31.01
C GLU A 113 17.17 -9.43 -32.15
N ALA A 114 16.14 -9.11 -32.92
CA ALA A 114 16.23 -8.11 -33.98
C ALA A 114 16.60 -6.71 -33.44
N LEU A 115 16.02 -6.29 -32.31
CA LEU A 115 16.39 -5.03 -31.65
C LEU A 115 17.84 -5.06 -31.15
N GLN A 116 18.26 -6.17 -30.53
CA GLN A 116 19.64 -6.36 -30.07
C GLN A 116 20.65 -6.24 -31.23
N VAL A 117 20.33 -6.85 -32.39
CA VAL A 117 21.15 -6.74 -33.60
C VAL A 117 21.25 -5.30 -34.09
N GLN A 118 20.15 -4.54 -34.09
CA GLN A 118 20.18 -3.11 -34.48
C GLN A 118 21.11 -2.29 -33.58
N VAL A 119 21.07 -2.50 -32.26
CA VAL A 119 21.97 -1.84 -31.30
C VAL A 119 23.44 -2.18 -31.60
N ASN A 120 23.73 -3.46 -31.89
CA ASN A 120 25.08 -3.93 -32.17
C ASN A 120 25.65 -3.44 -33.51
N GLN A 121 24.78 -3.17 -34.49
CA GLN A 121 25.18 -2.64 -35.79
C GLN A 121 25.50 -1.13 -35.75
N CYS A 122 24.94 -0.40 -34.78
CA CYS A 122 25.24 1.02 -34.59
C CYS A 122 26.62 1.18 -33.94
N SER A 123 27.61 1.58 -34.74
CA SER A 123 29.04 1.58 -34.36
C SER A 123 29.52 2.82 -33.62
N GLY A 124 28.70 3.87 -33.51
CA GLY A 124 29.07 5.13 -32.87
C GLY A 124 27.88 6.03 -32.57
N GLY A 125 28.12 7.06 -31.76
CA GLY A 125 27.10 8.00 -31.31
C GLY A 125 26.31 7.50 -30.10
N LEU A 126 25.21 8.20 -29.81
CA LEU A 126 24.31 7.88 -28.71
C LEU A 126 23.18 6.98 -29.20
N ILE A 127 23.01 5.83 -28.55
CA ILE A 127 21.86 4.94 -28.72
C ILE A 127 20.97 5.10 -27.49
N VAL A 128 19.70 5.39 -27.67
CA VAL A 128 18.71 5.46 -26.58
C VAL A 128 17.74 4.30 -26.73
N ILE A 129 17.68 3.44 -25.73
CA ILE A 129 16.71 2.36 -25.64
C ILE A 129 15.76 2.69 -24.49
N TYR A 130 14.47 2.69 -24.74
CA TYR A 130 13.50 3.15 -23.74
C TYR A 130 12.24 2.29 -23.74
N GLY A 131 11.52 2.32 -22.62
CA GLY A 131 10.26 1.63 -22.42
C GLY A 131 10.35 0.43 -21.48
N PRO A 132 9.20 -0.15 -21.10
CA PRO A 132 9.14 -1.33 -20.26
C PRO A 132 10.02 -2.46 -20.81
N GLY A 133 10.95 -2.98 -20.01
CA GLY A 133 11.85 -4.06 -20.43
C GLY A 133 13.01 -3.61 -21.32
N ALA A 134 13.33 -2.31 -21.39
CA ALA A 134 14.44 -1.81 -22.20
C ALA A 134 15.78 -2.49 -21.89
N THR A 135 16.02 -2.91 -20.65
CA THR A 135 17.23 -3.66 -20.27
C THR A 135 17.31 -5.07 -20.86
N LEU A 136 16.20 -5.63 -21.35
CA LEU A 136 16.18 -6.90 -22.10
C LEU A 136 16.81 -6.75 -23.50
N VAL A 137 16.80 -5.53 -24.06
CA VAL A 137 17.45 -5.23 -25.34
C VAL A 137 18.95 -4.99 -25.13
N HIS A 138 19.36 -4.28 -24.09
CA HIS A 138 20.77 -4.04 -23.79
C HIS A 138 20.95 -3.68 -22.30
N PRO A 139 22.04 -4.10 -21.62
CA PRO A 139 22.24 -3.80 -20.19
C PRO A 139 22.48 -2.30 -19.87
N GLY A 140 22.85 -1.52 -20.89
CA GLY A 140 23.14 -0.08 -20.83
C GLY A 140 24.56 0.26 -20.37
N ASP A 141 25.15 1.30 -20.97
CA ASP A 141 26.35 1.98 -20.44
C ASP A 141 25.97 3.03 -19.38
N VAL A 142 24.78 3.61 -19.54
CA VAL A 142 24.10 4.45 -18.56
C VAL A 142 22.68 3.90 -18.41
N LEU A 143 22.25 3.64 -17.19
CA LEU A 143 20.93 3.10 -16.86
C LEU A 143 20.13 4.13 -16.06
N VAL A 144 18.97 4.47 -16.58
CA VAL A 144 17.91 5.21 -15.90
C VAL A 144 16.75 4.25 -15.68
N TYR A 145 16.22 4.21 -14.46
CA TYR A 145 14.96 3.53 -14.18
C TYR A 145 13.87 4.57 -13.94
N ALA A 146 12.85 4.61 -14.79
CA ALA A 146 11.71 5.51 -14.67
C ALA A 146 10.59 4.82 -13.88
N ASP A 147 10.15 5.45 -12.80
CA ASP A 147 9.20 4.87 -11.85
C ASP A 147 8.12 5.87 -11.42
N LEU A 148 7.09 5.34 -10.76
CA LEU A 148 5.98 6.06 -10.15
C LEU A 148 5.21 5.15 -9.16
N PRO A 149 4.64 5.71 -8.09
CA PRO A 149 3.76 4.98 -7.17
C PRO A 149 2.52 4.39 -7.85
N ARG A 150 2.07 3.24 -7.34
CA ARG A 150 0.90 2.53 -7.89
C ARG A 150 -0.41 3.30 -7.77
N TRP A 151 -0.57 4.12 -6.73
CA TRP A 151 -1.75 4.98 -6.60
C TRP A 151 -1.86 5.94 -7.79
N GLU A 152 -0.76 6.49 -8.30
CA GLU A 152 -0.81 7.39 -9.45
C GLU A 152 -1.13 6.63 -10.74
N ILE A 153 -0.65 5.39 -10.89
CA ILE A 153 -1.08 4.51 -12.00
C ILE A 153 -2.61 4.33 -11.98
N GLN A 154 -3.18 4.08 -10.81
CA GLN A 154 -4.63 3.94 -10.65
C GLN A 154 -5.36 5.25 -10.98
N GLN A 155 -4.83 6.40 -10.56
CA GLN A 155 -5.43 7.69 -10.90
C GLN A 155 -5.37 7.98 -12.40
N ARG A 156 -4.28 7.63 -13.10
CA ARG A 156 -4.19 7.71 -14.56
C ARG A 156 -5.24 6.82 -15.24
N MET A 157 -5.46 5.61 -14.72
CA MET A 157 -6.52 4.72 -15.20
C MET A 157 -7.92 5.31 -14.98
N ARG A 158 -8.19 5.90 -13.81
CA ARG A 158 -9.47 6.57 -13.48
C ARG A 158 -9.74 7.80 -14.36
N ARG A 159 -8.69 8.55 -14.71
CA ARG A 159 -8.75 9.69 -15.64
C ARG A 159 -8.84 9.27 -17.12
N GLY A 160 -8.75 7.96 -17.41
CA GLY A 160 -8.79 7.44 -18.77
C GLY A 160 -7.52 7.70 -19.58
N GLU A 161 -6.42 8.11 -18.93
CA GLU A 161 -5.14 8.38 -19.60
C GLU A 161 -4.45 7.08 -20.07
N THR A 162 -4.68 5.98 -19.36
CA THR A 162 -3.99 4.72 -19.64
C THR A 162 -4.80 3.48 -19.24
N GLY A 163 -4.45 2.35 -19.84
CA GLY A 163 -4.95 1.02 -19.52
C GLY A 163 -3.87 0.21 -18.80
N ASN A 164 -4.07 -1.10 -18.74
CA ASN A 164 -3.03 -2.04 -18.33
C ASN A 164 -1.93 -2.14 -19.40
N TRP A 165 -0.71 -2.44 -18.96
CA TRP A 165 0.40 -2.55 -19.90
C TRP A 165 0.20 -3.73 -20.86
N GLY A 166 0.25 -3.43 -22.16
CA GLY A 166 0.05 -4.43 -23.21
C GLY A 166 -1.39 -4.94 -23.36
N ALA A 167 -2.38 -4.16 -22.94
CA ALA A 167 -3.80 -4.38 -23.20
C ALA A 167 -4.46 -3.10 -23.73
N ASP A 168 -5.40 -3.25 -24.67
CA ASP A 168 -6.24 -2.15 -25.14
C ASP A 168 -7.55 -2.12 -24.34
N ASN A 169 -7.42 -1.76 -23.05
CA ASN A 169 -8.50 -1.91 -22.08
C ASN A 169 -8.83 -0.64 -21.29
N GLN A 170 -8.53 0.55 -21.83
CA GLN A 170 -8.82 1.83 -21.16
C GLN A 170 -10.32 2.02 -20.87
N GLN A 171 -11.17 1.38 -21.68
CA GLN A 171 -12.63 1.41 -21.54
C GLN A 171 -13.18 0.28 -20.66
N GLU A 172 -12.34 -0.65 -20.19
CA GLU A 172 -12.77 -1.68 -19.25
C GLU A 172 -13.03 -1.10 -17.85
N ASP A 173 -13.89 -1.81 -17.13
CA ASP A 173 -14.16 -1.58 -15.71
C ASP A 173 -12.86 -1.50 -14.89
N MET A 174 -12.81 -0.52 -13.98
CA MET A 174 -11.62 -0.25 -13.18
C MET A 174 -11.22 -1.47 -12.31
N LEU A 175 -12.18 -2.27 -11.83
CA LEU A 175 -11.87 -3.44 -11.01
C LEU A 175 -11.13 -4.52 -11.82
N ARG A 176 -11.51 -4.74 -13.08
CA ARG A 176 -10.80 -5.67 -13.97
C ARG A 176 -9.39 -5.19 -14.28
N ARG A 177 -9.21 -3.88 -14.48
CA ARG A 177 -7.90 -3.28 -14.70
C ARG A 177 -6.99 -3.39 -13.47
N TYR A 178 -7.54 -3.08 -12.30
CA TYR A 178 -6.84 -3.21 -11.03
C TYR A 178 -6.47 -4.68 -10.74
N LYS A 179 -7.38 -5.62 -11.00
CA LYS A 179 -7.12 -7.06 -10.89
C LYS A 179 -5.90 -7.48 -11.72
N ARG A 180 -5.84 -7.10 -13.00
CA ARG A 180 -4.66 -7.40 -13.83
C ARG A 180 -3.39 -6.78 -13.26
N ALA A 181 -3.46 -5.54 -12.78
CA ALA A 181 -2.34 -4.85 -12.18
C ALA A 181 -1.81 -5.58 -10.92
N PHE A 182 -2.70 -5.89 -9.98
CA PHE A 182 -2.38 -6.52 -8.69
C PHE A 182 -1.85 -7.95 -8.82
N PHE A 183 -2.56 -8.80 -9.56
CA PHE A 183 -2.24 -10.23 -9.63
C PHE A 183 -1.11 -10.56 -10.59
N VAL A 184 -0.85 -9.68 -11.57
CA VAL A 184 0.14 -9.92 -12.63
C VAL A 184 1.17 -8.82 -12.70
N GLU A 185 0.78 -7.63 -13.18
CA GLU A 185 1.74 -6.63 -13.66
C GLU A 185 2.70 -6.18 -12.56
N TRP A 186 2.19 -5.79 -11.40
CA TRP A 186 3.04 -5.32 -10.31
C TRP A 186 4.02 -6.39 -9.85
N ARG A 187 3.59 -7.66 -9.78
CA ARG A 187 4.49 -8.77 -9.39
C ARG A 187 5.58 -9.03 -10.44
N VAL A 188 5.22 -8.97 -11.73
CA VAL A 188 6.17 -9.14 -12.84
C VAL A 188 7.18 -8.00 -12.87
N PHE A 189 6.70 -6.76 -12.77
CA PHE A 189 7.54 -5.58 -12.86
C PHE A 189 8.37 -5.34 -11.61
N ASP A 190 7.89 -5.67 -10.41
CA ASP A 190 8.70 -5.61 -9.19
C ASP A 190 9.89 -6.57 -9.24
N ARG A 191 9.68 -7.79 -9.77
CA ARG A 191 10.77 -8.76 -9.97
C ARG A 191 11.80 -8.27 -10.96
N HIS A 192 11.37 -7.58 -12.03
CA HIS A 192 12.26 -6.99 -13.03
C HIS A 192 13.02 -5.77 -12.47
N LYS A 193 12.34 -4.87 -11.76
CA LYS A 193 12.92 -3.61 -11.26
C LYS A 193 13.93 -3.82 -10.15
N THR A 194 13.70 -4.78 -9.25
CA THR A 194 14.51 -4.97 -8.04
C THR A 194 16.02 -5.09 -8.32
N PRO A 195 16.49 -5.99 -9.22
CA PRO A 195 17.91 -6.04 -9.57
C PRO A 195 18.41 -4.81 -10.32
N LEU A 196 17.55 -4.07 -11.02
CA LEU A 196 17.92 -2.86 -11.76
C LEU A 196 18.16 -1.67 -10.84
N LEU A 197 17.28 -1.43 -9.86
CA LEU A 197 17.45 -0.34 -8.89
C LEU A 197 18.75 -0.45 -8.08
N ARG A 198 19.25 -1.67 -7.87
CA ARG A 198 20.57 -1.92 -7.23
C ARG A 198 21.76 -1.42 -8.04
N ARG A 199 21.62 -1.27 -9.35
CA ARG A 199 22.72 -0.90 -10.26
C ARG A 199 22.42 0.31 -11.14
N THR A 200 21.23 0.88 -11.07
CA THR A 200 20.86 2.03 -11.88
C THR A 200 21.79 3.20 -11.57
N ASP A 201 22.14 3.97 -12.60
CA ASP A 201 22.90 5.21 -12.47
C ASP A 201 21.98 6.34 -12.04
N PHE A 202 20.70 6.29 -12.45
CA PHE A 202 19.69 7.26 -12.06
C PHE A 202 18.32 6.60 -11.87
N LEU A 203 17.53 7.17 -10.96
CA LEU A 203 16.10 6.95 -10.87
C LEU A 203 15.38 8.22 -11.33
N LEU A 204 14.42 8.07 -12.24
CA LEU A 204 13.56 9.13 -12.74
C LEU A 204 12.15 8.99 -12.14
N ASP A 205 11.80 9.89 -11.23
CA ASP A 205 10.45 10.06 -10.72
C ASP A 205 9.58 10.73 -11.79
N THR A 206 8.52 10.03 -12.18
CA THR A 206 7.58 10.45 -13.23
C THR A 206 6.16 10.67 -12.69
N THR A 207 6.01 10.82 -11.37
CA THR A 207 4.70 10.89 -10.70
C THR A 207 3.90 12.10 -11.19
N GLN A 208 4.53 13.28 -11.22
CA GLN A 208 3.88 14.52 -11.65
C GLN A 208 4.07 14.81 -13.14
N THR A 209 2.95 15.04 -13.83
CA THR A 209 2.91 15.36 -15.27
C THR A 209 3.80 16.55 -15.61
N ASN A 210 4.71 16.37 -16.57
CA ASN A 210 5.67 17.38 -17.05
C ASN A 210 6.57 18.00 -15.98
N GLN A 211 6.62 17.43 -14.78
CA GLN A 211 7.44 17.89 -13.65
C GLN A 211 8.26 16.72 -13.08
N PRO A 212 9.07 16.04 -13.90
CA PRO A 212 9.88 14.93 -13.42
C PRO A 212 10.93 15.42 -12.42
N ALA A 213 11.41 14.49 -11.60
CA ALA A 213 12.64 14.66 -10.85
C ALA A 213 13.53 13.44 -11.06
N MET A 214 14.84 13.60 -10.96
CA MET A 214 15.80 12.53 -11.12
C MET A 214 16.81 12.58 -9.99
N VAL A 215 17.23 11.42 -9.50
CA VAL A 215 18.27 11.28 -8.47
C VAL A 215 19.30 10.28 -8.92
N SER A 216 20.56 10.47 -8.53
CA SER A 216 21.59 9.47 -8.78
C SER A 216 21.25 8.17 -8.05
N GLY A 217 21.59 7.03 -8.64
CA GLY A 217 21.32 5.73 -8.05
C GLY A 217 22.09 5.54 -6.73
N GLU A 218 23.28 6.14 -6.60
CA GLU A 218 24.03 6.14 -5.34
C GLU A 218 23.25 6.85 -4.24
N ALA A 219 22.78 8.06 -4.51
CA ALA A 219 21.99 8.86 -3.57
C ALA A 219 20.67 8.16 -3.21
N LEU A 220 19.98 7.55 -4.19
CA LEU A 220 18.79 6.73 -3.92
C LEU A 220 19.09 5.62 -2.91
N ARG A 221 20.09 4.77 -3.19
CA ARG A 221 20.43 3.63 -2.33
C ARG A 221 20.88 4.08 -0.93
N ALA A 222 21.65 5.18 -0.85
CA ALA A 222 22.03 5.76 0.43
C ALA A 222 20.81 6.31 1.20
N GLY A 223 19.88 6.96 0.50
CA GLY A 223 18.63 7.47 1.08
C GLY A 223 17.75 6.36 1.64
N LEU A 224 17.55 5.26 0.90
CA LEU A 224 16.81 4.09 1.38
C LEU A 224 17.44 3.48 2.63
N LYS A 225 18.77 3.33 2.63
CA LYS A 225 19.51 2.84 3.80
C LYS A 225 19.33 3.77 5.01
N GLN A 226 19.46 5.09 4.83
CA GLN A 226 19.25 6.07 5.89
C GLN A 226 17.82 6.02 6.44
N THR A 227 16.81 5.85 5.59
CA THR A 227 15.41 5.69 6.03
C THR A 227 15.25 4.51 7.00
N THR A 228 15.97 3.41 6.77
CA THR A 228 15.88 2.24 7.68
C THR A 228 16.55 2.42 9.04
N THR A 229 17.29 3.51 9.29
CA THR A 229 17.99 3.74 10.57
C THR A 229 17.25 4.68 11.51
N GLN A 230 16.03 5.11 11.16
CA GLN A 230 15.25 6.08 11.94
C GLN A 230 13.74 5.84 11.77
N PRO A 231 12.90 6.40 12.66
CA PRO A 231 11.47 6.47 12.44
C PRO A 231 11.14 7.20 11.13
N PHE A 232 10.13 6.75 10.41
CA PHE A 232 9.64 7.43 9.22
C PHE A 232 8.15 7.20 8.98
N ARG A 233 7.56 7.96 8.07
CA ARG A 233 6.18 7.79 7.58
C ARG A 233 6.20 7.68 6.06
N VAL A 234 5.21 6.97 5.53
CA VAL A 234 4.91 6.96 4.10
C VAL A 234 3.85 8.03 3.81
N ALA A 235 3.77 8.51 2.57
CA ALA A 235 2.80 9.53 2.18
C ALA A 235 1.38 8.92 2.14
N PRO A 236 0.44 9.40 2.96
CA PRO A 236 -0.91 8.85 3.04
C PRO A 236 -1.69 9.10 1.74
N PHE A 237 -2.51 8.13 1.35
CA PHE A 237 -3.42 8.24 0.19
C PHE A 237 -4.88 8.22 0.65
N PHE A 238 -5.64 9.26 0.31
CA PHE A 238 -7.04 9.44 0.72
C PHE A 238 -7.97 9.22 -0.47
N ASP A 239 -8.98 8.35 -0.32
CA ASP A 239 -9.90 8.02 -1.41
C ASP A 239 -11.38 8.20 -1.00
N PRO A 240 -12.19 8.91 -1.81
CA PRO A 240 -13.64 8.94 -1.65
C PRO A 240 -14.29 7.56 -1.81
N GLY A 241 -15.47 7.38 -1.22
CA GLY A 241 -16.20 6.12 -1.32
C GLY A 241 -17.69 6.24 -1.08
N VAL A 242 -18.44 5.21 -1.45
CA VAL A 242 -19.92 5.18 -1.35
C VAL A 242 -20.44 5.33 0.07
N TRP A 243 -19.64 4.97 1.06
CA TRP A 243 -19.97 5.02 2.49
C TRP A 243 -19.23 6.13 3.25
N GLY A 244 -18.34 6.86 2.56
CA GLY A 244 -17.37 7.74 3.19
C GLY A 244 -17.99 8.85 4.02
N GLY A 245 -17.31 9.18 5.11
CA GLY A 245 -17.66 10.22 6.07
C GLY A 245 -16.97 11.55 5.83
N GLN A 246 -16.98 12.38 6.87
CA GLN A 246 -16.50 13.76 6.84
C GLN A 246 -15.39 14.04 7.85
N TRP A 247 -15.05 13.08 8.72
CA TRP A 247 -14.12 13.32 9.80
C TRP A 247 -12.70 13.52 9.29
N MET A 248 -12.21 12.68 8.37
CA MET A 248 -10.87 12.84 7.79
C MET A 248 -10.74 14.18 7.07
N LYS A 249 -11.80 14.59 6.37
CA LYS A 249 -11.85 15.87 5.66
C LYS A 249 -11.60 17.06 6.59
N GLN A 250 -12.21 17.02 7.78
CA GLN A 250 -12.10 18.08 8.79
C GLN A 250 -10.79 17.99 9.57
N GLN A 251 -10.40 16.80 10.01
CA GLN A 251 -9.23 16.61 10.86
C GLN A 251 -7.91 16.72 10.10
N PHE A 252 -7.86 16.33 8.83
CA PHE A 252 -6.62 16.34 8.02
C PHE A 252 -6.58 17.48 6.98
N ASP A 253 -7.55 18.41 7.02
CA ASP A 253 -7.63 19.54 6.10
C ASP A 253 -7.56 19.08 4.63
N LEU A 254 -8.37 18.08 4.28
CA LEU A 254 -8.43 17.53 2.92
C LEU A 254 -9.25 18.43 2.00
N ASP A 255 -9.24 18.14 0.69
CA ASP A 255 -9.92 18.97 -0.31
C ASP A 255 -11.41 19.16 0.06
N PRO A 256 -11.85 20.41 0.34
CA PRO A 256 -13.22 20.69 0.71
C PRO A 256 -14.22 20.39 -0.43
N SER A 257 -13.75 20.31 -1.68
CA SER A 257 -14.58 20.03 -2.86
C SER A 257 -14.96 18.56 -3.03
N ALA A 258 -14.15 17.64 -2.48
CA ALA A 258 -14.47 16.22 -2.50
C ALA A 258 -15.74 15.94 -1.68
N PRO A 259 -16.66 15.06 -2.13
CA PRO A 259 -17.93 14.83 -1.43
C PRO A 259 -17.72 14.20 -0.04
N ASN A 260 -16.77 13.28 0.08
CA ASN A 260 -16.41 12.59 1.31
C ASN A 260 -15.00 11.97 1.16
N TYR A 261 -14.54 11.33 2.23
CA TYR A 261 -13.44 10.38 2.19
C TYR A 261 -13.87 9.12 2.93
N ALA A 262 -13.61 7.96 2.34
CA ALA A 262 -13.94 6.67 2.92
C ALA A 262 -12.69 5.99 3.47
N TRP A 263 -11.63 5.96 2.65
CA TRP A 263 -10.37 5.31 2.98
C TRP A 263 -9.24 6.32 3.14
N CYS A 264 -8.35 6.04 4.09
CA CYS A 264 -6.97 6.51 4.06
C CYS A 264 -6.04 5.32 4.22
N PHE A 265 -5.17 5.12 3.25
CA PHE A 265 -4.03 4.22 3.37
C PHE A 265 -2.90 5.04 4.01
N ASP A 266 -2.74 4.96 5.34
CA ASP A 266 -1.75 5.74 6.10
C ASP A 266 -0.43 4.97 6.26
N CYS A 267 -0.49 3.64 6.26
CA CYS A 267 0.68 2.77 6.19
C CYS A 267 0.37 1.46 5.45
N VAL A 268 0.35 1.52 4.12
CA VAL A 268 0.28 0.40 3.17
C VAL A 268 1.39 0.59 2.14
N PRO A 269 2.64 0.14 2.41
CA PRO A 269 3.78 0.39 1.53
C PRO A 269 3.58 -0.02 0.07
N GLU A 270 2.74 -1.02 -0.17
CA GLU A 270 2.32 -1.46 -1.49
C GLU A 270 1.53 -0.40 -2.27
N GLU A 271 0.85 0.54 -1.62
CA GLU A 271 0.03 1.59 -2.24
C GLU A 271 0.60 3.00 -2.03
N ASN A 272 1.36 3.24 -0.95
CA ASN A 272 1.87 4.56 -0.59
C ASN A 272 3.19 4.94 -1.28
N SER A 273 3.43 6.25 -1.37
CA SER A 273 4.75 6.77 -1.75
C SER A 273 5.69 6.93 -0.56
N LEU A 274 6.99 6.81 -0.82
CA LEU A 274 8.04 7.31 0.06
C LEU A 274 8.60 8.61 -0.53
N LEU A 275 8.59 9.69 0.25
CA LEU A 275 9.12 10.97 -0.17
C LEU A 275 10.52 11.18 0.41
N LEU A 276 11.49 11.40 -0.47
CA LEU A 276 12.89 11.63 -0.11
C LEU A 276 13.30 13.04 -0.54
N ARG A 277 13.96 13.79 0.34
CA ARG A 277 14.50 15.13 0.04
C ARG A 277 16.00 15.08 -0.08
N PHE A 278 16.52 15.53 -1.23
CA PHE A 278 17.93 15.70 -1.52
C PHE A 278 18.18 17.19 -1.77
N GLY A 279 18.67 17.91 -0.76
CA GLY A 279 18.80 19.36 -0.82
C GLY A 279 17.45 20.02 -1.14
N ALA A 280 17.36 20.71 -2.27
CA ALA A 280 16.12 21.35 -2.71
C ALA A 280 15.12 20.40 -3.39
N VAL A 281 15.58 19.28 -3.95
CA VAL A 281 14.77 18.41 -4.81
C VAL A 281 14.09 17.32 -3.98
N ARG A 282 12.77 17.16 -4.17
CA ARG A 282 12.02 16.02 -3.65
C ARG A 282 11.91 14.96 -4.72
N ILE A 283 12.13 13.71 -4.33
CA ILE A 283 11.90 12.53 -5.14
C ILE A 283 10.76 11.75 -4.50
N GLU A 284 9.78 11.37 -5.31
CA GLU A 284 8.69 10.49 -4.93
C GLU A 284 8.89 9.11 -5.58
N ILE A 285 8.89 8.07 -4.75
CA ILE A 285 9.03 6.68 -5.19
C ILE A 285 7.96 5.79 -4.57
N PRO A 286 7.64 4.62 -5.15
CA PRO A 286 6.85 3.61 -4.45
C PRO A 286 7.53 3.24 -3.11
N SER A 287 6.80 3.25 -2.00
CA SER A 287 7.36 2.79 -0.71
C SER A 287 7.80 1.32 -0.78
N GLN A 288 7.17 0.54 -1.66
CA GLN A 288 7.56 -0.81 -2.02
C GLN A 288 9.04 -0.94 -2.41
N ASP A 289 9.67 0.10 -2.96
CA ASP A 289 11.09 0.05 -3.33
C ASP A 289 12.00 -0.06 -2.09
N LEU A 290 11.63 0.58 -0.98
CA LEU A 290 12.32 0.42 0.31
C LEU A 290 12.19 -1.04 0.81
N VAL A 291 10.99 -1.62 0.70
CA VAL A 291 10.72 -3.00 1.11
C VAL A 291 11.53 -4.00 0.26
N LEU A 292 11.61 -3.78 -1.05
CA LEU A 292 12.33 -4.66 -1.99
C LEU A 292 13.86 -4.56 -1.87
N LEU A 293 14.39 -3.37 -1.54
CA LEU A 293 15.83 -3.11 -1.53
C LEU A 293 16.46 -3.27 -0.15
N GLU A 294 15.74 -2.93 0.93
CA GLU A 294 16.23 -3.01 2.31
C GLU A 294 15.36 -3.90 3.23
N PRO A 295 14.85 -5.08 2.78
CA PRO A 295 13.86 -5.84 3.54
C PRO A 295 14.35 -6.27 4.91
N ARG A 296 15.64 -6.61 5.05
CA ARG A 296 16.19 -7.11 6.32
C ARG A 296 16.35 -6.00 7.35
N ALA A 297 16.85 -4.83 6.94
CA ALA A 297 17.01 -3.68 7.82
C ALA A 297 15.64 -3.09 8.23
N LEU A 298 14.69 -3.10 7.30
CA LEU A 298 13.32 -2.66 7.55
C LEU A 298 12.53 -3.66 8.41
N LEU A 299 12.34 -4.88 7.92
CA LEU A 299 11.40 -5.86 8.50
C LEU A 299 12.01 -6.68 9.64
N GLY A 300 13.33 -6.90 9.60
CA GLY A 300 14.03 -7.85 10.47
C GLY A 300 14.05 -9.28 9.93
N GLU A 301 15.00 -10.09 10.38
CA GLU A 301 15.27 -11.43 9.83
C GLU A 301 14.07 -12.38 9.96
N LYS A 302 13.35 -12.37 11.09
CA LYS A 302 12.21 -13.26 11.33
C LYS A 302 11.03 -12.94 10.41
N VAL A 303 10.72 -11.65 10.25
CA VAL A 303 9.63 -11.18 9.41
C VAL A 303 9.95 -11.44 7.94
N HIS A 304 11.17 -11.09 7.51
CA HIS A 304 11.63 -11.36 6.14
C HIS A 304 11.67 -12.87 5.83
N ALA A 305 12.07 -13.73 6.77
CA ALA A 305 12.05 -15.18 6.55
C ALA A 305 10.63 -15.74 6.36
N ARG A 306 9.61 -15.12 6.98
CA ARG A 306 8.21 -15.55 6.92
C ARG A 306 7.48 -15.02 5.69
N PHE A 307 7.71 -13.77 5.31
CA PHE A 307 6.94 -13.08 4.27
C PHE A 307 7.75 -12.69 3.04
N GLY A 308 9.07 -12.86 3.06
CA GLY A 308 9.95 -12.30 2.02
C GLY A 308 9.97 -10.78 2.07
N ALA A 309 10.12 -10.14 0.91
CA ALA A 309 10.07 -8.68 0.76
C ALA A 309 8.61 -8.19 0.58
N GLU A 310 7.74 -8.60 1.51
CA GLU A 310 6.36 -8.11 1.64
C GLU A 310 6.22 -7.46 3.02
N PHE A 311 5.57 -6.30 3.09
CA PHE A 311 5.38 -5.60 4.37
C PHE A 311 4.06 -6.08 4.99
N PRO A 312 4.06 -6.85 6.10
CA PRO A 312 2.90 -7.68 6.47
C PRO A 312 1.87 -7.01 7.37
N ILE A 313 2.07 -5.74 7.75
CA ILE A 313 1.20 -4.97 8.66
C ILE A 313 0.70 -3.75 7.92
N ARG A 314 -0.60 -3.47 8.00
CA ARG A 314 -1.17 -2.23 7.49
C ARG A 314 -2.02 -1.50 8.52
N PHE A 315 -2.03 -0.17 8.40
CA PHE A 315 -2.85 0.75 9.18
C PHE A 315 -3.65 1.59 8.20
N ASP A 316 -4.97 1.41 8.22
CA ASP A 316 -5.91 2.12 7.33
C ASP A 316 -6.96 2.86 8.15
N PHE A 317 -7.37 4.05 7.71
CA PHE A 317 -8.55 4.71 8.26
C PHE A 317 -9.80 4.38 7.45
N LEU A 318 -10.85 3.97 8.16
CA LEU A 318 -12.19 3.81 7.61
C LEU A 318 -13.10 4.85 8.26
N ASP A 319 -13.48 5.85 7.47
CA ASP A 319 -14.33 6.96 7.93
C ASP A 319 -15.80 6.75 7.55
N THR A 320 -16.63 6.39 8.53
CA THR A 320 -18.08 6.35 8.40
C THR A 320 -18.78 7.48 9.19
N MET A 321 -18.03 8.46 9.71
CA MET A 321 -18.54 9.57 10.53
C MET A 321 -19.35 10.54 9.66
N GLY A 322 -20.67 10.63 9.93
CA GLY A 322 -21.60 11.30 9.01
C GLY A 322 -21.75 10.60 7.64
N GLY A 323 -21.27 9.37 7.53
CA GLY A 323 -21.34 8.51 6.34
C GLY A 323 -22.38 7.39 6.50
N GLN A 324 -22.06 6.21 5.96
CA GLN A 324 -22.93 5.02 6.01
C GLN A 324 -22.13 3.78 6.43
N ASN A 325 -22.82 2.67 6.65
CA ASN A 325 -22.17 1.37 6.93
C ASN A 325 -21.17 0.99 5.83
N LEU A 326 -20.03 0.41 6.24
CA LEU A 326 -19.14 -0.33 5.35
C LEU A 326 -19.88 -1.56 4.79
N SER A 327 -19.39 -2.21 3.72
CA SER A 327 -19.98 -3.48 3.28
C SER A 327 -19.99 -4.53 4.40
N PHE A 328 -21.06 -5.33 4.46
CA PHE A 328 -21.05 -6.56 5.24
C PHE A 328 -20.21 -7.61 4.52
N GLN A 329 -19.19 -8.14 5.17
CA GLN A 329 -18.11 -8.84 4.50
C GLN A 329 -17.44 -9.91 5.37
N VAL A 330 -16.60 -10.73 4.74
CA VAL A 330 -15.77 -11.75 5.39
C VAL A 330 -14.44 -11.89 4.64
N HIS A 331 -13.35 -12.15 5.37
CA HIS A 331 -12.04 -12.46 4.77
C HIS A 331 -11.84 -13.97 4.61
N PRO A 332 -11.12 -14.41 3.57
CA PRO A 332 -10.85 -15.83 3.36
C PRO A 332 -10.03 -16.42 4.50
N ILE A 333 -10.30 -17.67 4.88
CA ILE A 333 -9.40 -18.42 5.76
C ILE A 333 -8.09 -18.78 5.03
N THR A 334 -7.02 -19.04 5.79
CA THR A 334 -5.66 -19.28 5.27
C THR A 334 -5.61 -20.40 4.23
N GLU A 335 -6.27 -21.53 4.47
CA GLU A 335 -6.28 -22.65 3.52
C GLU A 335 -6.97 -22.25 2.20
N TYR A 336 -8.04 -21.46 2.30
CA TYR A 336 -8.81 -21.01 1.15
C TYR A 336 -8.02 -20.05 0.28
N ILE A 337 -7.43 -19.01 0.87
CA ILE A 337 -6.68 -18.00 0.11
C ILE A 337 -5.46 -18.60 -0.60
N GLN A 338 -4.81 -19.57 0.04
CA GLN A 338 -3.67 -20.27 -0.52
C GLN A 338 -4.06 -21.15 -1.71
N GLN A 339 -5.14 -21.95 -1.57
CA GLN A 339 -5.55 -22.88 -2.62
C GLN A 339 -6.20 -22.18 -3.81
N GLN A 340 -6.94 -21.08 -3.59
CA GLN A 340 -7.71 -20.41 -4.64
C GLN A 340 -6.94 -19.28 -5.34
N PHE A 341 -6.10 -18.53 -4.61
CA PHE A 341 -5.47 -17.31 -5.14
C PHE A 341 -3.94 -17.32 -5.08
N GLY A 342 -3.34 -18.34 -4.44
CA GLY A 342 -1.90 -18.51 -4.37
C GLY A 342 -1.21 -17.62 -3.32
N MET A 343 -1.94 -17.06 -2.35
CA MET A 343 -1.36 -16.23 -1.28
C MET A 343 -1.15 -17.05 0.01
N HIS A 344 -0.02 -16.86 0.68
CA HIS A 344 0.40 -17.74 1.79
C HIS A 344 -0.13 -17.34 3.17
N TYR A 345 -0.75 -16.17 3.28
CA TYR A 345 -1.36 -15.64 4.49
C TYR A 345 -2.58 -14.84 4.07
N THR A 346 -3.48 -14.60 5.02
CA THR A 346 -4.75 -13.92 4.77
C THR A 346 -4.83 -12.59 5.51
N GLN A 347 -5.88 -11.83 5.21
CA GLN A 347 -6.27 -10.65 5.94
C GLN A 347 -6.98 -11.06 7.23
N ASP A 348 -6.18 -11.21 8.28
CA ASP A 348 -6.67 -11.04 9.65
C ASP A 348 -6.65 -9.54 9.95
N GLU A 349 -7.70 -9.01 10.57
CA GLU A 349 -7.82 -7.58 10.86
C GLU A 349 -8.39 -7.31 12.25
N SER A 350 -8.31 -6.04 12.67
CA SER A 350 -8.98 -5.55 13.86
C SER A 350 -9.40 -4.10 13.68
N TYR A 351 -10.49 -3.73 14.33
CA TYR A 351 -10.99 -2.35 14.36
C TYR A 351 -10.65 -1.72 15.70
N TYR A 352 -9.66 -0.83 15.69
CA TYR A 352 -9.42 0.08 16.78
C TYR A 352 -10.25 1.34 16.57
N ILE A 353 -11.15 1.66 17.49
CA ILE A 353 -12.04 2.81 17.35
C ILE A 353 -11.30 4.08 17.78
N LEU A 354 -10.93 4.93 16.82
CA LEU A 354 -10.36 6.25 17.12
C LEU A 354 -11.43 7.22 17.63
N GLU A 355 -12.58 7.25 16.96
CA GLU A 355 -13.72 8.08 17.33
C GLU A 355 -15.03 7.36 17.02
N ALA A 356 -16.08 7.65 17.80
CA ALA A 356 -17.40 7.06 17.60
C ALA A 356 -18.51 8.04 18.02
N GLU A 357 -19.53 8.16 17.17
CA GLU A 357 -20.76 8.89 17.49
C GLU A 357 -21.62 8.13 18.51
N PRO A 358 -22.48 8.82 19.29
CA PRO A 358 -23.44 8.14 20.14
C PRO A 358 -24.33 7.16 19.36
N GLY A 359 -24.31 5.89 19.74
CA GLY A 359 -25.09 4.84 19.09
C GLY A 359 -24.38 4.13 17.93
N ALA A 360 -23.12 4.48 17.64
CA ALA A 360 -22.30 3.75 16.69
C ALA A 360 -22.11 2.28 17.11
N VAL A 361 -22.06 1.39 16.11
CA VAL A 361 -21.93 -0.05 16.31
C VAL A 361 -20.90 -0.66 15.37
N VAL A 362 -20.32 -1.78 15.79
CA VAL A 362 -19.60 -2.71 14.93
C VAL A 362 -20.43 -3.98 14.80
N TYR A 363 -20.67 -4.40 13.57
CA TYR A 363 -21.26 -5.69 13.27
C TYR A 363 -20.16 -6.74 13.34
N LEU A 364 -20.31 -7.77 14.17
CA LEU A 364 -19.27 -8.79 14.37
C LEU A 364 -19.86 -10.13 14.80
N GLY A 365 -19.73 -11.12 13.92
CA GLY A 365 -20.31 -12.45 14.10
C GLY A 365 -21.82 -12.51 13.83
N THR A 366 -22.36 -13.71 13.83
CA THR A 366 -23.81 -13.93 13.68
C THR A 366 -24.52 -13.81 15.02
N LYS A 367 -25.85 -13.61 15.04
CA LYS A 367 -26.63 -13.79 16.27
C LYS A 367 -26.56 -15.25 16.74
N THR A 368 -26.61 -15.48 18.05
CA THR A 368 -26.62 -16.83 18.61
C THR A 368 -27.84 -17.60 18.15
N GLY A 369 -27.62 -18.81 17.64
CA GLY A 369 -28.67 -19.65 17.07
C GLY A 369 -29.07 -19.31 15.63
N THR A 370 -28.33 -18.43 14.93
CA THR A 370 -28.52 -18.21 13.49
C THR A 370 -28.35 -19.52 12.72
N ASP A 371 -29.30 -19.80 11.83
CA ASP A 371 -29.22 -20.89 10.85
C ASP A 371 -28.40 -20.42 9.63
N PRO A 372 -27.26 -21.06 9.32
CA PRO A 372 -26.41 -20.72 8.18
C PRO A 372 -27.15 -20.68 6.83
N GLU A 373 -27.96 -21.69 6.54
CA GLU A 373 -28.66 -21.80 5.26
C GLU A 373 -29.68 -20.65 5.12
N ALA A 374 -30.42 -20.37 6.20
CA ALA A 374 -31.37 -19.27 6.22
C ALA A 374 -30.73 -17.90 5.99
N MET A 375 -29.54 -17.63 6.57
CA MET A 375 -28.83 -16.37 6.34
C MET A 375 -28.33 -16.25 4.90
N MET A 376 -27.76 -17.34 4.36
CA MET A 376 -27.26 -17.35 2.98
C MET A 376 -28.38 -17.19 1.97
N ASP A 377 -29.53 -17.81 2.18
CA ASP A 377 -30.72 -17.62 1.34
C ASP A 377 -31.25 -16.19 1.43
N ASP A 378 -31.22 -15.57 2.62
CA ASP A 378 -31.60 -14.18 2.80
C ASP A 378 -30.68 -13.24 2.00
N LEU A 379 -29.37 -13.46 2.06
CA LEU A 379 -28.36 -12.73 1.29
C LEU A 379 -28.55 -12.92 -0.22
N ARG A 380 -28.82 -14.14 -0.69
CA ARG A 380 -29.07 -14.42 -2.13
C ARG A 380 -30.29 -13.67 -2.64
N ARG A 381 -31.41 -13.73 -1.91
CA ARG A 381 -32.63 -12.99 -2.24
C ARG A 381 -32.40 -11.49 -2.24
N ALA A 382 -31.58 -11.00 -1.30
CA ALA A 382 -31.19 -9.60 -1.27
C ALA A 382 -30.32 -9.20 -2.47
N GLY A 383 -29.35 -10.04 -2.84
CA GLY A 383 -28.52 -9.86 -4.04
C GLY A 383 -29.33 -9.86 -5.34
N HIS A 384 -30.44 -10.60 -5.40
CA HIS A 384 -31.38 -10.58 -6.54
C HIS A 384 -32.34 -9.38 -6.52
N GLY A 385 -32.28 -8.53 -5.51
CA GLY A 385 -33.17 -7.36 -5.37
C GLY A 385 -34.61 -7.71 -4.95
N GLU A 386 -34.85 -8.92 -4.45
CA GLU A 386 -36.20 -9.33 -4.00
C GLU A 386 -36.62 -8.62 -2.70
N LYS A 387 -35.64 -8.31 -1.84
CA LYS A 387 -35.82 -7.67 -0.53
C LYS A 387 -34.49 -7.14 0.01
N PRO A 388 -34.45 -6.28 1.04
CA PRO A 388 -33.22 -6.04 1.78
C PRO A 388 -32.79 -7.27 2.61
N PHE A 389 -31.49 -7.38 2.88
CA PHE A 389 -30.94 -8.33 3.86
C PHE A 389 -31.43 -7.96 5.26
N ASP A 390 -31.90 -8.94 6.02
CA ASP A 390 -32.42 -8.77 7.39
C ASP A 390 -31.28 -8.86 8.42
N ASP A 391 -30.43 -7.84 8.46
CA ASP A 391 -29.24 -7.81 9.30
C ASP A 391 -29.56 -7.90 10.79
N ASP A 392 -30.67 -7.29 11.26
CA ASP A 392 -31.12 -7.44 12.64
C ASP A 392 -31.50 -8.89 12.96
N ARG A 393 -32.04 -9.67 12.03
CA ARG A 393 -32.31 -11.09 12.33
C ARG A 393 -31.02 -11.91 12.47
N PHE A 394 -30.01 -11.65 11.65
CA PHE A 394 -28.91 -12.60 11.45
C PHE A 394 -27.57 -12.19 12.07
N VAL A 395 -27.29 -10.90 12.19
CA VAL A 395 -25.94 -10.37 12.50
C VAL A 395 -25.91 -9.72 13.87
N ASN A 396 -24.85 -9.99 14.61
CA ASN A 396 -24.64 -9.38 15.92
C ASN A 396 -24.14 -7.94 15.78
N GLN A 397 -24.70 -7.02 16.56
CA GLN A 397 -24.37 -5.59 16.56
C GLN A 397 -23.87 -5.18 17.94
N ILE A 398 -22.66 -4.65 18.01
CA ILE A 398 -21.97 -4.36 19.27
C ILE A 398 -21.75 -2.85 19.36
N PRO A 399 -22.22 -2.17 20.43
CA PRO A 399 -21.94 -0.75 20.63
C PRO A 399 -20.44 -0.46 20.65
N ALA A 400 -20.02 0.57 19.92
CA ALA A 400 -18.63 0.98 19.80
C ALA A 400 -18.38 2.31 20.49
N LYS A 401 -17.23 2.44 21.14
CA LYS A 401 -16.74 3.66 21.79
C LYS A 401 -15.29 3.90 21.43
N LYS A 402 -14.86 5.15 21.53
CA LYS A 402 -13.45 5.53 21.43
C LYS A 402 -12.58 4.62 22.32
N HIS A 403 -11.51 4.10 21.74
CA HIS A 403 -10.57 3.12 22.30
C HIS A 403 -11.12 1.70 22.52
N ASP A 404 -12.32 1.35 22.04
CA ASP A 404 -12.66 -0.06 21.88
C ASP A 404 -11.77 -0.71 20.82
N HIS A 405 -11.54 -2.01 20.94
CA HIS A 405 -10.78 -2.80 19.98
C HIS A 405 -11.53 -4.11 19.69
N PHE A 406 -11.94 -4.29 18.44
CA PHE A 406 -12.66 -5.46 17.95
C PHE A 406 -11.76 -6.31 17.07
N LEU A 407 -11.60 -7.58 17.42
CA LEU A 407 -10.82 -8.53 16.66
C LEU A 407 -11.64 -9.17 15.55
N ILE A 408 -11.02 -9.37 14.39
CA ILE A 408 -11.68 -9.88 13.19
C ILE A 408 -10.73 -10.90 12.53
N PRO A 409 -10.50 -12.05 13.19
CA PRO A 409 -9.76 -13.14 12.56
C PRO A 409 -10.49 -13.59 11.30
N ALA A 410 -9.75 -14.10 10.31
CA ALA A 410 -10.32 -14.54 9.04
C ALA A 410 -11.45 -15.57 9.21
N GLY A 411 -12.49 -15.44 8.39
CA GLY A 411 -13.75 -16.18 8.51
C GLY A 411 -14.81 -15.53 9.41
N THR A 412 -14.52 -14.41 10.10
CA THR A 412 -15.55 -13.67 10.86
C THR A 412 -16.33 -12.75 9.93
N VAL A 413 -17.67 -12.86 9.94
CA VAL A 413 -18.52 -11.87 9.28
C VAL A 413 -18.53 -10.57 10.07
N HIS A 414 -18.36 -9.44 9.39
CA HIS A 414 -18.24 -8.15 10.06
C HIS A 414 -18.63 -6.97 9.16
N CYS A 415 -18.81 -5.81 9.79
CA CYS A 415 -19.00 -4.52 9.13
C CYS A 415 -18.78 -3.38 10.14
N SER A 416 -18.03 -2.35 9.75
CA SER A 416 -18.03 -1.09 10.50
C SER A 416 -19.33 -0.32 10.24
N GLY A 417 -20.12 -0.09 11.30
CA GLY A 417 -21.35 0.69 11.21
C GLY A 417 -21.09 2.17 10.98
N ALA A 418 -22.13 2.90 10.58
CA ALA A 418 -22.10 4.35 10.46
C ALA A 418 -21.72 5.02 11.80
N GLY A 419 -21.05 6.18 11.72
CA GLY A 419 -20.68 6.96 12.89
C GLY A 419 -19.41 6.47 13.59
N THR A 420 -18.46 5.83 12.88
CA THR A 420 -17.16 5.44 13.43
C THR A 420 -16.00 5.97 12.60
N MET A 421 -14.90 6.31 13.29
CA MET A 421 -13.57 6.43 12.73
C MET A 421 -12.77 5.22 13.18
N VAL A 422 -12.54 4.29 12.28
CA VAL A 422 -11.79 3.07 12.57
C VAL A 422 -10.35 3.27 12.12
N LEU A 423 -9.40 3.02 13.01
CA LEU A 423 -8.05 2.62 12.63
C LEU A 423 -8.05 1.10 12.48
N GLU A 424 -8.07 0.63 11.25
CA GLU A 424 -7.96 -0.77 10.92
C GLU A 424 -6.50 -1.19 11.03
N ILE A 425 -6.23 -2.20 11.85
CA ILE A 425 -4.91 -2.82 11.97
C ILE A 425 -5.01 -4.22 11.39
N SER A 426 -4.34 -4.48 10.28
CA SER A 426 -4.58 -5.72 9.55
C SER A 426 -3.36 -6.25 8.82
N ALA A 427 -3.44 -7.50 8.37
CA ALA A 427 -2.47 -8.07 7.47
C ALA A 427 -2.68 -7.55 6.03
N THR A 428 -1.58 -7.44 5.28
CA THR A 428 -1.52 -6.80 3.96
C THR A 428 -2.19 -7.52 2.75
N PRO A 429 -2.84 -8.69 2.82
CA PRO A 429 -3.67 -9.21 1.71
C PRO A 429 -4.96 -8.40 1.45
N TYR A 430 -4.86 -7.06 1.32
CA TYR A 430 -5.97 -6.10 1.42
C TYR A 430 -7.02 -6.18 0.32
N ILE A 431 -6.67 -6.74 -0.83
CA ILE A 431 -7.65 -6.92 -1.91
C ILE A 431 -8.72 -7.98 -1.54
N PHE A 432 -8.40 -8.94 -0.65
CA PHE A 432 -9.22 -10.13 -0.39
C PHE A 432 -10.35 -9.88 0.63
N THR A 433 -11.35 -9.13 0.20
CA THR A 433 -12.57 -8.87 0.96
C THR A 433 -13.80 -9.43 0.24
N PHE A 434 -14.40 -10.50 0.78
CA PHE A 434 -15.63 -11.06 0.23
C PHE A 434 -16.83 -10.30 0.77
N LYS A 435 -17.25 -9.28 0.02
CA LYS A 435 -18.50 -8.55 0.29
C LYS A 435 -19.68 -9.50 0.16
N LEU A 436 -20.47 -9.64 1.21
CA LEU A 436 -21.69 -10.44 1.24
C LEU A 436 -22.91 -9.58 0.95
N TRP A 437 -22.92 -8.35 1.46
CA TRP A 437 -24.00 -7.39 1.22
C TRP A 437 -23.48 -5.95 1.26
N ASP A 438 -24.10 -5.09 0.46
CA ASP A 438 -23.72 -3.69 0.38
C ASP A 438 -24.89 -2.71 0.56
N TRP A 439 -25.89 -3.12 1.35
CA TRP A 439 -27.01 -2.26 1.76
C TRP A 439 -27.88 -1.78 0.60
N GLY A 440 -27.93 -2.55 -0.49
CA GLY A 440 -28.68 -2.22 -1.71
C GLY A 440 -28.13 -1.01 -2.47
N ARG A 441 -26.88 -0.62 -2.21
CA ARG A 441 -26.26 0.57 -2.80
C ARG A 441 -25.69 0.29 -4.18
N LEU A 442 -25.64 1.35 -4.98
CA LEU A 442 -24.85 1.39 -6.21
C LEU A 442 -23.44 1.91 -5.90
N GLY A 443 -22.48 1.44 -6.67
CA GLY A 443 -21.12 1.98 -6.72
C GLY A 443 -21.12 3.43 -7.22
N LEU A 444 -19.94 4.07 -7.16
CA LEU A 444 -19.73 5.41 -7.73
C LEU A 444 -19.90 5.41 -9.26
N ASP A 445 -19.81 4.25 -9.88
CA ASP A 445 -20.08 3.98 -11.31
C ASP A 445 -21.58 3.81 -11.63
N GLY A 446 -22.46 3.82 -10.62
CA GLY A 446 -23.89 3.60 -10.77
C GLY A 446 -24.29 2.13 -10.95
N LEU A 447 -23.36 1.18 -10.82
CA LEU A 447 -23.63 -0.27 -10.90
C LEU A 447 -23.67 -0.89 -9.50
N PRO A 448 -24.41 -2.00 -9.28
CA PRO A 448 -24.30 -2.74 -8.03
C PRO A 448 -22.86 -3.13 -7.75
N ARG A 449 -22.37 -2.91 -6.51
CA ARG A 449 -21.02 -3.35 -6.15
C ARG A 449 -20.96 -4.88 -6.16
N PRO A 450 -19.86 -5.49 -6.63
CA PRO A 450 -19.72 -6.94 -6.61
C PRO A 450 -19.90 -7.53 -5.21
N VAL A 451 -20.77 -8.53 -5.10
CA VAL A 451 -20.87 -9.42 -3.94
C VAL A 451 -20.31 -10.79 -4.29
N HIS A 452 -19.76 -11.49 -3.31
CA HIS A 452 -18.97 -12.71 -3.48
C HIS A 452 -19.52 -13.82 -2.58
N LEU A 453 -20.83 -14.07 -2.64
CA LEU A 453 -21.52 -15.03 -1.77
C LEU A 453 -20.93 -16.45 -1.88
N GLU A 454 -20.55 -16.88 -3.09
CA GLU A 454 -19.96 -18.21 -3.33
C GLU A 454 -18.59 -18.39 -2.65
N HIS A 455 -17.79 -17.32 -2.57
CA HIS A 455 -16.54 -17.31 -1.84
C HIS A 455 -16.80 -17.22 -0.34
N GLY A 456 -17.69 -16.31 0.07
CA GLY A 456 -18.08 -16.07 1.45
C GLY A 456 -18.59 -17.32 2.17
N GLU A 457 -19.55 -18.03 1.57
CA GLU A 457 -20.17 -19.24 2.14
C GLU A 457 -19.13 -20.33 2.50
N LYS A 458 -18.02 -20.38 1.77
CA LYS A 458 -16.95 -21.38 1.96
C LYS A 458 -16.00 -21.03 3.10
N VAL A 459 -16.03 -19.79 3.60
CA VAL A 459 -15.04 -19.29 4.57
C VAL A 459 -15.65 -18.76 5.86
N ILE A 460 -16.97 -18.54 5.92
CA ILE A 460 -17.64 -18.11 7.16
C ILE A 460 -17.44 -19.17 8.25
N ASP A 461 -16.91 -18.73 9.39
CA ASP A 461 -16.81 -19.53 10.60
C ASP A 461 -18.06 -19.32 11.45
N TRP A 462 -19.04 -20.20 11.26
CA TRP A 462 -20.35 -20.15 11.91
C TRP A 462 -20.32 -20.39 13.43
N GLN A 463 -19.17 -20.78 14.00
CA GLN A 463 -19.01 -20.87 15.46
C GLN A 463 -18.88 -19.47 16.10
N ARG A 464 -18.58 -18.44 15.32
CA ARG A 464 -18.38 -17.06 15.79
C ARG A 464 -19.71 -16.32 15.89
N ASP A 465 -20.57 -16.82 16.75
CA ASP A 465 -21.83 -16.18 17.10
C ASP A 465 -21.64 -15.09 18.17
N ALA A 466 -22.72 -14.39 18.52
CA ALA A 466 -22.71 -13.28 19.46
C ALA A 466 -22.05 -13.66 20.80
N GLN A 467 -22.41 -14.82 21.37
CA GLN A 467 -21.84 -15.27 22.64
C GLN A 467 -20.33 -15.49 22.52
N TRP A 468 -19.90 -16.21 21.49
CA TRP A 468 -18.48 -16.51 21.30
C TRP A 468 -17.68 -15.24 21.01
N VAL A 469 -18.18 -14.36 20.13
CA VAL A 469 -17.54 -13.09 19.77
C VAL A 469 -17.34 -12.20 20.99
N HIS A 470 -18.35 -12.02 21.85
CA HIS A 470 -18.21 -11.21 23.05
C HIS A 470 -17.15 -11.74 24.03
N GLN A 471 -16.98 -13.06 24.09
CA GLN A 471 -16.00 -13.69 24.97
C GLN A 471 -14.57 -13.59 24.44
N HIS A 472 -14.37 -13.62 23.11
CA HIS A 472 -13.05 -13.82 22.52
C HIS A 472 -12.54 -12.67 21.66
N LEU A 473 -13.41 -11.81 21.13
CA LEU A 473 -13.04 -10.82 20.11
C LEU A 473 -13.24 -9.36 20.52
N VAL A 474 -14.07 -9.10 21.54
CA VAL A 474 -14.39 -7.73 21.97
C VAL A 474 -13.51 -7.35 23.15
N ASN A 475 -12.77 -6.24 23.04
CA ASN A 475 -12.04 -5.60 24.13
C ASN A 475 -11.22 -6.57 24.99
N GLN A 476 -10.48 -7.46 24.34
CA GLN A 476 -9.57 -8.41 25.00
C GLN A 476 -8.34 -7.67 25.54
N PHE A 477 -8.56 -6.85 26.57
CA PHE A 477 -7.53 -6.03 27.19
C PHE A 477 -6.88 -6.78 28.35
N GLU A 478 -5.57 -6.92 28.28
CA GLU A 478 -4.77 -7.56 29.32
C GLU A 478 -3.64 -6.62 29.74
N PRO A 479 -3.59 -6.19 31.01
CA PRO A 479 -2.45 -5.44 31.52
C PRO A 479 -1.15 -6.23 31.38
N VAL A 480 -0.10 -5.56 30.91
CA VAL A 480 1.19 -6.20 30.59
C VAL A 480 2.25 -5.71 31.55
N ALA A 481 2.38 -4.39 31.63
CA ALA A 481 3.39 -3.70 32.39
C ALA A 481 2.90 -2.30 32.74
N GLU A 482 3.43 -1.75 33.82
CA GLU A 482 3.20 -0.38 34.21
C GLU A 482 4.45 0.18 34.88
N GLY A 483 4.57 1.50 34.87
CA GLY A 483 5.64 2.23 35.51
C GLY A 483 5.18 3.63 35.91
N ASN A 484 6.14 4.46 36.34
CA ASN A 484 5.80 5.83 36.71
C ASN A 484 5.30 6.61 35.49
N GLY A 485 4.03 7.03 35.52
CA GLY A 485 3.42 7.81 34.44
C GLY A 485 3.12 7.03 33.16
N TRP A 486 3.19 5.69 33.15
CA TRP A 486 2.79 4.91 31.98
C TRP A 486 2.23 3.52 32.31
N ARG A 487 1.38 3.00 31.42
CA ARG A 487 0.91 1.61 31.43
C ARG A 487 0.85 1.06 30.01
N GLU A 488 1.08 -0.24 29.89
CA GLU A 488 0.96 -1.01 28.66
C GLU A 488 -0.10 -2.09 28.85
N GLU A 489 -1.00 -2.19 27.88
CA GLU A 489 -1.96 -3.27 27.80
C GLU A 489 -1.86 -3.94 26.43
N ARG A 490 -1.92 -5.27 26.44
CA ARG A 490 -2.19 -6.06 25.26
C ARG A 490 -3.64 -5.87 24.92
N THR A 491 -3.87 -5.58 23.66
CA THR A 491 -5.20 -5.46 23.08
C THR A 491 -5.17 -6.21 21.76
N GLY A 492 -6.33 -6.53 21.22
CA GLY A 492 -6.47 -7.10 19.89
C GLY A 492 -5.48 -8.22 19.54
N LEU A 493 -5.51 -9.34 20.26
CA LEU A 493 -4.80 -10.56 19.83
C LEU A 493 -5.72 -11.79 19.91
N HIS A 494 -6.18 -12.27 18.76
CA HIS A 494 -6.73 -13.60 18.64
C HIS A 494 -5.61 -14.62 18.36
N GLU A 495 -5.77 -15.87 18.82
CA GLU A 495 -4.70 -16.88 18.74
C GLU A 495 -4.25 -17.24 17.31
N ARG A 496 -5.08 -16.95 16.30
CA ARG A 496 -4.76 -17.17 14.88
C ARG A 496 -4.07 -15.99 14.21
N GLU A 497 -4.15 -14.80 14.79
CA GLU A 497 -3.58 -13.59 14.22
C GLU A 497 -2.09 -13.53 14.52
N PHE A 498 -1.26 -13.05 13.60
CA PHE A 498 0.19 -12.92 13.84
C PHE A 498 0.61 -11.51 14.21
N ILE A 499 -0.29 -10.53 14.09
CA ILE A 499 -0.04 -9.14 14.46
C ILE A 499 -0.36 -9.00 15.95
N GLU A 500 0.67 -8.74 16.73
CA GLU A 500 0.52 -8.38 18.14
C GLU A 500 0.23 -6.89 18.22
N THR A 501 -0.76 -6.49 19.02
CA THR A 501 -0.98 -5.07 19.32
C THR A 501 -0.87 -4.75 20.81
N ARG A 502 -0.24 -3.61 21.12
CA ARG A 502 -0.07 -3.09 22.49
C ARG A 502 -0.45 -1.63 22.52
N ARG A 503 -1.36 -1.28 23.42
CA ARG A 503 -1.71 0.10 23.71
C ARG A 503 -0.89 0.60 24.88
N HIS A 504 -0.23 1.72 24.70
CA HIS A 504 0.55 2.37 25.73
C HIS A 504 -0.14 3.68 26.09
N TRP A 505 -0.40 3.90 27.36
CA TRP A 505 -0.85 5.17 27.91
C TRP A 505 0.29 5.80 28.67
N PHE A 506 0.60 7.06 28.44
CA PHE A 506 1.79 7.67 29.04
C PHE A 506 1.67 9.19 29.22
N SER A 507 2.24 9.69 30.31
CA SER A 507 2.46 11.10 30.62
C SER A 507 3.94 11.41 30.88
N GLU A 508 4.80 10.39 30.80
CA GLU A 508 6.25 10.43 30.99
C GLU A 508 6.91 9.68 29.83
N PRO A 509 8.22 9.86 29.60
CA PRO A 509 8.94 9.11 28.57
C PRO A 509 8.92 7.60 28.80
N VAL A 510 8.62 6.83 27.73
CA VAL A 510 8.55 5.37 27.75
C VAL A 510 9.60 4.78 26.81
N LEU A 511 10.38 3.83 27.31
CA LEU A 511 11.34 3.08 26.51
C LEU A 511 10.65 1.92 25.79
N HIS A 512 10.95 1.77 24.50
CA HIS A 512 10.45 0.70 23.66
C HIS A 512 11.60 0.02 22.92
N HIS A 513 11.31 -1.19 22.43
CA HIS A 513 12.24 -2.01 21.67
C HIS A 513 11.55 -2.57 20.41
N THR A 514 12.29 -2.71 19.32
CA THR A 514 11.83 -3.38 18.09
C THR A 514 11.79 -4.90 18.23
N GLY A 515 12.55 -5.47 19.18
CA GLY A 515 12.64 -6.92 19.34
C GLY A 515 13.22 -7.63 18.10
N GLY A 516 13.92 -6.89 17.23
CA GLY A 516 14.46 -7.38 15.96
C GLY A 516 13.44 -7.51 14.82
N GLY A 517 12.24 -6.92 14.95
CA GLY A 517 11.23 -6.83 13.90
C GLY A 517 10.75 -5.40 13.69
N VAL A 518 10.08 -5.12 12.57
CA VAL A 518 9.46 -3.81 12.34
C VAL A 518 8.31 -3.57 13.33
N ASN A 519 8.21 -2.34 13.86
CA ASN A 519 7.03 -1.87 14.58
C ASN A 519 6.29 -0.84 13.73
N VAL A 520 4.96 -0.89 13.73
CA VAL A 520 4.09 0.15 13.19
C VAL A 520 3.30 0.73 14.35
N LEU A 521 3.23 2.05 14.47
CA LEU A 521 2.57 2.72 15.58
C LEU A 521 1.67 3.84 15.08
N ASN A 522 0.60 4.14 15.80
CA ASN A 522 -0.22 5.32 15.59
C ASN A 522 -0.43 6.06 16.92
N LEU A 523 -0.39 7.40 16.89
CA LEU A 523 -0.75 8.23 18.05
C LEU A 523 -2.27 8.36 18.13
N VAL A 524 -2.89 7.57 19.00
CA VAL A 524 -4.35 7.40 19.09
C VAL A 524 -5.00 8.26 20.18
N GLU A 525 -4.21 8.95 21.01
CA GLU A 525 -4.69 9.96 21.96
C GLU A 525 -3.60 11.00 22.25
N GLY A 526 -4.01 12.27 22.42
CA GLY A 526 -3.14 13.42 22.62
C GLY A 526 -2.59 14.03 21.31
N ASP A 527 -2.09 15.26 21.42
CA ASP A 527 -1.84 16.14 20.26
C ASP A 527 -0.53 15.84 19.51
N GLU A 528 0.56 15.58 20.27
CA GLU A 528 1.93 15.51 19.73
C GLU A 528 2.84 14.68 20.66
N ALA A 529 3.57 13.71 20.12
CA ALA A 529 4.62 12.96 20.80
C ALA A 529 5.96 13.08 20.07
N ILE A 530 7.04 12.83 20.79
CA ILE A 530 8.41 12.79 20.26
C ILE A 530 8.94 11.38 20.37
N VAL A 531 9.40 10.84 19.24
CA VAL A 531 10.13 9.58 19.15
C VAL A 531 11.62 9.89 19.04
N ASP A 532 12.42 9.44 20.01
CA ASP A 532 13.86 9.73 20.04
C ASP A 532 14.70 8.47 20.29
N SER A 533 15.99 8.56 19.97
CA SER A 533 16.96 7.51 20.29
C SER A 533 17.57 7.72 21.68
N PRO A 534 17.48 6.75 22.60
CA PRO A 534 18.15 6.81 23.90
C PRO A 534 19.67 7.05 23.81
N THR A 535 20.29 6.65 22.70
CA THR A 535 21.73 6.80 22.43
C THR A 535 22.05 7.93 21.46
N GLY A 536 21.05 8.66 20.95
CA GLY A 536 21.24 9.69 19.92
C GLY A 536 21.61 9.13 18.53
N ALA A 537 21.15 7.92 18.19
CA ALA A 537 21.43 7.28 16.90
C ALA A 537 20.68 7.93 15.71
N PHE A 538 19.58 8.63 15.99
CA PHE A 538 18.80 9.40 15.03
C PHE A 538 18.23 10.66 15.69
N GLU A 539 17.91 11.67 14.89
CA GLU A 539 17.32 12.92 15.36
C GLU A 539 15.87 12.72 15.86
N PRO A 540 15.42 13.44 16.90
CA PRO A 540 14.05 13.33 17.39
C PRO A 540 13.01 13.50 16.28
N PHE A 541 12.05 12.57 16.23
CA PHE A 541 11.00 12.49 15.24
C PHE A 541 9.64 12.83 15.88
N THR A 542 9.03 13.93 15.45
CA THR A 542 7.71 14.35 15.96
C THR A 542 6.59 13.60 15.26
N VAL A 543 5.60 13.15 16.02
CA VAL A 543 4.37 12.54 15.53
C VAL A 543 3.17 13.28 16.12
N HIS A 544 2.15 13.52 15.30
CA HIS A 544 0.91 14.16 15.70
C HIS A 544 -0.24 13.17 15.81
N TYR A 545 -1.35 13.61 16.39
CA TYR A 545 -2.56 12.80 16.52
C TYR A 545 -2.97 12.17 15.18
N ALA A 546 -3.34 10.89 15.25
CA ALA A 546 -3.73 10.04 14.13
C ALA A 546 -2.63 9.79 13.08
N GLU A 547 -1.38 10.21 13.28
CA GLU A 547 -0.29 9.85 12.38
C GLU A 547 0.23 8.43 12.66
N THR A 548 0.23 7.58 11.64
CA THR A 548 0.95 6.29 11.67
C THR A 548 2.40 6.49 11.27
N PHE A 549 3.30 5.82 11.98
CA PHE A 549 4.74 5.82 11.72
C PHE A 549 5.35 4.43 11.89
N ILE A 550 6.46 4.21 11.19
CA ILE A 550 7.18 2.95 11.11
C ILE A 550 8.50 3.09 11.86
N ILE A 551 8.81 2.12 12.72
CA ILE A 551 10.12 1.93 13.35
C ILE A 551 10.76 0.70 12.70
N PRO A 552 11.75 0.87 11.82
CA PRO A 552 12.49 -0.24 11.23
C PRO A 552 13.10 -1.16 12.29
N ALA A 553 13.21 -2.45 11.98
CA ALA A 553 13.85 -3.43 12.85
C ALA A 553 15.27 -3.02 13.27
N SER A 554 16.02 -2.38 12.36
CA SER A 554 17.39 -1.96 12.59
C SER A 554 17.57 -0.83 13.63
N VAL A 555 16.49 -0.12 13.99
CA VAL A 555 16.53 0.95 15.01
C VAL A 555 16.83 0.37 16.41
N GLY A 556 16.30 -0.80 16.74
CA GLY A 556 16.46 -1.40 18.06
C GLY A 556 15.67 -0.66 19.15
N ASP A 557 16.37 0.17 19.93
CA ASP A 557 15.80 0.84 21.10
C ASP A 557 15.38 2.26 20.74
N TYR A 558 14.18 2.65 21.18
CA TYR A 558 13.64 4.00 20.95
C TYR A 558 12.77 4.42 22.13
N ARG A 559 12.59 5.71 22.30
CA ARG A 559 11.78 6.29 23.38
C ARG A 559 10.65 7.11 22.79
N ILE A 560 9.47 7.01 23.37
CA ILE A 560 8.33 7.88 23.05
C ILE A 560 8.06 8.75 24.27
N SER A 561 8.03 10.06 24.06
CA SER A 561 7.84 11.05 25.12
C SER A 561 6.69 12.01 24.76
N PRO A 562 5.91 12.50 25.73
CA PRO A 562 5.05 13.65 25.51
C PRO A 562 5.91 14.84 25.05
N SER A 563 5.40 15.62 24.08
CA SER A 563 6.10 16.83 23.68
C SER A 563 5.93 17.94 24.74
N ALA A 564 6.76 18.99 24.66
CA ALA A 564 6.59 20.17 25.52
C ALA A 564 5.26 20.91 25.29
N ARG A 565 4.56 20.61 24.18
CA ARG A 565 3.25 21.16 23.83
C ARG A 565 2.09 20.26 24.24
N ALA A 566 2.37 19.04 24.72
CA ALA A 566 1.33 18.12 25.16
C ALA A 566 0.50 18.74 26.28
N SER A 567 -0.82 18.62 26.17
CA SER A 567 -1.83 19.35 26.94
C SER A 567 -2.01 18.88 28.40
N GLY A 568 -1.01 18.26 29.02
CA GLY A 568 -1.09 17.75 30.41
C GLY A 568 -2.01 16.53 30.60
N HIS A 569 -2.63 16.06 29.52
CA HIS A 569 -3.38 14.80 29.48
C HIS A 569 -2.45 13.64 29.08
N PRO A 570 -2.73 12.40 29.53
CA PRO A 570 -1.99 11.23 29.06
C PRO A 570 -2.17 11.05 27.54
N LEU A 571 -1.07 10.78 26.85
CA LEU A 571 -1.07 10.36 25.46
C LEU A 571 -1.32 8.86 25.37
N ALA A 572 -1.73 8.39 24.19
CA ALA A 572 -1.76 6.97 23.90
C ALA A 572 -1.26 6.64 22.51
N THR A 573 -0.48 5.58 22.41
CA THR A 573 -0.10 4.96 21.13
C THR A 573 -0.61 3.54 21.06
N ILE A 574 -1.09 3.13 19.88
CA ILE A 574 -1.25 1.71 19.55
C ILE A 574 -0.01 1.28 18.76
N LYS A 575 0.64 0.19 19.19
CA LYS A 575 1.83 -0.38 18.57
C LYS A 575 1.49 -1.76 18.04
N ALA A 576 1.88 -2.06 16.81
CA ALA A 576 1.71 -3.33 16.14
C ALA A 576 3.05 -3.91 15.67
N TRP A 577 3.23 -5.23 15.75
CA TRP A 577 4.36 -5.94 15.17
C TRP A 577 4.01 -7.42 14.89
N VAL A 578 4.84 -8.10 14.10
CA VAL A 578 4.69 -9.55 13.87
C VAL A 578 5.26 -10.33 15.06
N ARG A 579 4.42 -11.09 15.77
CA ARG A 579 4.89 -11.96 16.86
C ARG A 579 5.75 -13.12 16.32
N SER A 580 6.76 -13.48 17.11
CA SER A 580 7.73 -14.53 16.79
C SER A 580 7.23 -15.93 17.08
#